data_AF-A0A0F9PYR2-F1
#
_entry.id   AF-A0A0F9PYR2-F1
#
_cell.length_a   1.000
_cell.length_b   1.000
_cell.length_c   1.000
_cell.angle_alpha   90.00
_cell.angle_beta   90.00
_cell.angle_gamma   90.00
#
_symmetry.space_group_name_H-M   'P 1'
#
loop_
_entity.id
_entity.type
_entity.pdbx_description
1 polymer ?
#
loop_
_entity_poly.entity_id
_entity_poly.type
_entity_poly.pdbx_seq_one_letter_code
_entity_poly.pdbx_strand_id
1 'polypeptide(L)'
;MTKTSDLSDLFDIDRLVAEQRRRESVQCPACGYTFDAEDMAGLVSYWGDNGPREMDCPECERAMVVTENVERTYEVQAKVAEAEEGDDGT
;
A
#
# COMPACT_ATOMS: atom_id res chain seq x y z
N MET A 1 -0.55 37.63 -7.89
CA MET A 1 -1.73 36.76 -8.09
C MET A 1 -1.43 35.44 -7.40
N THR A 2 -2.07 35.21 -6.26
CA THR A 2 -1.82 34.05 -5.38
C THR A 2 -2.24 32.76 -6.08
N LYS A 3 -1.29 31.85 -6.30
CA LYS A 3 -1.52 30.51 -6.86
C LYS A 3 -2.55 29.78 -6.00
N THR A 4 -3.80 29.75 -6.45
CA THR A 4 -4.87 28.95 -5.85
C THR A 4 -4.74 27.47 -6.22
N SER A 5 -3.93 27.12 -7.22
CA SER A 5 -3.71 25.74 -7.68
C SER A 5 -3.00 24.86 -6.65
N ASP A 6 -2.06 25.40 -5.89
CA ASP A 6 -1.27 24.67 -4.89
C ASP A 6 -2.14 24.12 -3.75
N LEU A 7 -3.24 24.81 -3.42
CA LEU A 7 -4.16 24.39 -2.36
C LEU A 7 -5.03 23.20 -2.79
N SER A 8 -5.44 23.14 -4.06
CA SER A 8 -6.18 21.99 -4.63
C SER A 8 -5.35 20.70 -4.53
N ASP A 9 -4.07 20.76 -4.94
CA ASP A 9 -3.17 19.61 -4.87
C ASP A 9 -2.96 19.12 -3.42
N LEU A 10 -2.93 20.03 -2.44
CA LEU A 10 -2.86 19.66 -1.02
C LEU A 10 -4.12 18.94 -0.51
N PHE A 11 -5.32 19.36 -0.94
CA PHE A 11 -6.56 18.65 -0.59
C PHE A 11 -6.64 17.27 -1.25
N ASP A 12 -6.14 17.14 -2.48
CA ASP A 12 -6.05 15.85 -3.16
C ASP A 12 -5.03 14.92 -2.46
N ILE A 13 -3.89 15.44 -1.98
CA ILE A 13 -2.93 14.66 -1.18
C ILE A 13 -3.57 14.21 0.14
N ASP A 14 -4.24 15.09 0.87
CA ASP A 14 -4.88 14.75 2.15
C ASP A 14 -5.96 13.66 1.96
N ARG A 15 -6.76 13.78 0.89
CA ARG A 15 -7.72 12.74 0.48
C ARG A 15 -7.04 11.42 0.17
N LEU A 16 -5.99 11.42 -0.66
CA LEU A 16 -5.24 10.22 -1.03
C LEU A 16 -4.61 9.55 0.18
N VAL A 17 -4.05 10.32 1.12
CA VAL A 17 -3.49 9.82 2.38
C VAL A 17 -4.58 9.21 3.25
N ALA A 18 -5.75 9.84 3.35
CA ALA A 18 -6.88 9.30 4.10
C ALA A 18 -7.44 8.00 3.48
N GLU A 19 -7.51 7.92 2.15
CA GLU A 19 -7.91 6.71 1.43
C GLU A 19 -6.91 5.58 1.64
N GLN A 20 -5.61 5.88 1.55
CA GLN A 20 -4.53 4.93 1.82
C GLN A 20 -4.62 4.37 3.24
N ARG A 21 -4.74 5.25 4.26
CA ARG A 21 -4.92 4.83 5.67
C ARG A 21 -6.14 3.93 5.89
N ARG A 22 -7.25 4.16 5.17
CA ARG A 22 -8.44 3.29 5.25
C ARG A 22 -8.25 1.94 4.56
N ARG A 23 -7.43 1.86 3.53
CA ARG A 23 -7.08 0.58 2.88
C ARG A 23 -6.14 -0.25 3.74
N GLU A 24 -5.36 0.41 4.59
CA GLU A 24 -4.39 -0.20 5.49
C GLU A 24 -4.96 -0.48 6.88
N SER A 25 -6.16 0.02 7.20
CA SER A 25 -6.80 -0.21 8.49
C SER A 25 -7.61 -1.50 8.51
N VAL A 26 -7.56 -2.20 9.64
CA VAL A 26 -8.28 -3.45 9.89
C VAL A 26 -9.27 -3.20 11.00
N GLN A 27 -10.49 -3.75 10.91
CA GLN A 27 -11.48 -3.62 11.96
C GLN A 27 -11.66 -4.94 12.71
N CYS A 28 -11.75 -4.85 14.03
CA CYS A 28 -12.11 -5.97 14.87
C CYS A 28 -13.52 -6.45 14.50
N PRO A 29 -13.73 -7.73 14.13
CA PRO A 29 -15.04 -8.25 13.77
C PRO A 29 -16.01 -8.36 14.96
N ALA A 30 -15.49 -8.29 16.20
CA ALA A 30 -16.30 -8.44 17.41
C ALA A 30 -16.85 -7.09 17.93
N CYS A 31 -16.03 -6.05 17.98
CA CYS A 31 -16.43 -4.73 18.52
C CYS A 31 -16.40 -3.58 17.51
N GLY A 32 -15.79 -3.77 16.33
CA GLY A 32 -15.66 -2.72 15.32
C GLY A 32 -14.49 -1.75 15.57
N TYR A 33 -13.65 -2.00 16.57
CA TYR A 33 -12.43 -1.21 16.81
C TYR A 33 -11.53 -1.20 15.56
N THR A 34 -11.07 -0.03 15.15
CA THR A 34 -10.20 0.14 13.97
C THR A 34 -8.75 0.17 14.41
N PHE A 35 -7.94 -0.72 13.85
CA PHE A 35 -6.50 -0.77 14.02
C PHE A 35 -5.83 0.07 12.93
N ASP A 36 -4.89 0.92 13.34
CA ASP A 36 -4.07 1.67 12.40
C ASP A 36 -2.91 0.81 11.88
N ALA A 37 -2.26 1.27 10.81
CA ALA A 37 -1.10 0.59 10.23
C ALA A 37 0.05 0.41 11.24
N GLU A 38 0.16 1.31 12.23
CA GLU A 38 1.16 1.23 13.31
C GLU A 38 0.87 0.07 14.28
N ASP A 39 -0.39 -0.19 14.63
CA ASP A 39 -0.77 -1.33 15.48
C ASP A 39 -0.50 -2.68 14.79
N MET A 40 -0.49 -2.67 13.45
CA MET A 40 -0.20 -3.84 12.63
C MET A 40 1.28 -3.98 12.24
N ALA A 41 2.09 -2.97 12.53
CA ALA A 41 3.50 -2.95 12.16
C ALA A 41 4.25 -4.12 12.81
N GLY A 42 4.76 -5.03 11.97
CA GLY A 42 5.52 -6.21 12.42
C GLY A 42 4.65 -7.42 12.79
N LEU A 43 3.33 -7.38 12.61
CA LEU A 43 2.51 -8.57 12.73
C LEU A 43 2.67 -9.51 11.54
N VAL A 44 2.95 -8.93 10.38
CA VAL A 44 3.08 -9.58 9.09
C VAL A 44 4.35 -9.06 8.41
N SER A 45 5.04 -9.93 7.71
CA SER A 45 6.16 -9.55 6.84
C SER A 45 5.68 -9.51 5.39
N TYR A 46 6.28 -8.64 4.58
CA TYR A 46 5.96 -8.48 3.16
C TYR A 46 5.93 -9.81 2.36
N TRP A 47 6.65 -10.83 2.83
CA TRP A 47 6.72 -12.16 2.20
C TRP A 47 5.91 -13.24 2.91
N GLY A 48 5.18 -12.90 3.98
CA GLY A 48 4.44 -13.86 4.80
C GLY A 48 5.33 -14.85 5.57
N ASP A 49 6.64 -14.59 5.65
CA ASP A 49 7.64 -15.46 6.30
C ASP A 49 7.34 -15.67 7.79
N ASN A 50 6.73 -14.68 8.44
CA ASN A 50 6.31 -14.77 9.84
C ASN A 50 5.01 -15.58 10.04
N GLY A 51 4.34 -16.00 8.96
CA GLY A 51 3.07 -16.71 9.01
C GLY A 51 1.90 -15.84 9.53
N PRO A 52 0.71 -16.45 9.69
CA PRO A 52 -0.42 -15.80 10.34
C PRO A 52 -0.08 -15.51 11.81
N ARG A 53 -0.27 -14.27 12.24
CA ARG A 53 -0.02 -13.86 13.63
C ARG A 53 -1.33 -13.52 14.33
N GLU A 54 -1.44 -14.00 15.57
CA GLU A 54 -2.52 -13.65 16.48
C GLU A 54 -2.25 -12.27 17.10
N MET A 55 -3.28 -11.43 17.13
CA MET A 55 -3.29 -10.14 17.82
C MET A 55 -4.55 -10.04 18.67
N ASP A 56 -4.43 -9.45 19.85
CA ASP A 56 -5.56 -9.24 20.75
C ASP A 56 -6.14 -7.85 20.54
N CYS A 57 -7.46 -7.76 20.46
CA CYS A 57 -8.12 -6.46 20.39
C CYS A 57 -7.98 -5.73 21.74
N PRO A 58 -7.51 -4.47 21.77
CA PRO A 58 -7.32 -3.72 23.02
C PRO A 58 -8.64 -3.37 23.72
N GLU A 59 -9.77 -3.38 23.01
CA GLU A 59 -11.07 -2.99 23.54
C GLU A 59 -11.92 -4.18 24.03
N CYS A 60 -11.86 -5.31 23.32
CA CYS A 60 -12.67 -6.48 23.65
C CYS A 60 -11.86 -7.74 24.01
N GLU A 61 -10.54 -7.63 24.04
CA GLU A 61 -9.58 -8.69 24.42
C GLU A 61 -9.75 -9.99 23.62
N ARG A 62 -10.34 -9.89 22.43
CA ARG A 62 -10.56 -11.03 21.55
C ARG A 62 -9.30 -11.25 20.72
N ALA A 63 -8.77 -12.47 20.78
CA ALA A 63 -7.72 -12.94 19.87
C ALA A 63 -8.27 -13.00 18.44
N MET A 64 -7.53 -12.40 17.51
CA MET A 64 -7.84 -12.35 16.08
C MET A 64 -6.59 -12.67 15.28
N VAL A 65 -6.75 -13.42 14.20
CA VAL A 65 -5.65 -13.81 13.31
C VAL A 65 -5.59 -12.82 12.16
N VAL A 66 -4.42 -12.22 11.93
CA VAL A 66 -4.18 -11.33 10.80
C VAL A 66 -3.23 -11.95 9.79
N THR A 67 -3.60 -11.82 8.52
CA THR A 67 -2.87 -12.31 7.35
C THR A 67 -2.73 -11.21 6.33
N GLU A 68 -1.51 -10.92 5.90
CA GLU A 68 -1.24 -10.02 4.77
C GLU A 68 -1.34 -10.80 3.47
N ASN A 69 -2.08 -10.26 2.51
CA ASN A 69 -2.17 -10.81 1.16
C ASN A 69 -1.51 -9.82 0.19
N VAL A 70 -0.39 -10.21 -0.41
CA VAL A 70 0.27 -9.39 -1.43
C VAL A 70 -0.16 -9.87 -2.82
N GLU A 71 -0.82 -9.00 -3.57
CA GLU A 71 -1.16 -9.25 -4.97
C GLU A 71 0.09 -9.07 -5.85
N ARG A 72 0.36 -10.06 -6.72
CA ARG A 72 1.48 -9.97 -7.68
C ARG A 72 1.05 -9.24 -8.95
N THR A 73 1.67 -8.12 -9.24
CA THR A 73 1.55 -7.39 -10.50
C THR A 73 2.81 -7.53 -11.36
N TYR A 74 2.63 -7.60 -12.68
CA TYR A 74 3.70 -7.72 -13.65
C TYR A 74 3.58 -6.57 -14.66
N GLU A 75 4.66 -5.80 -14.84
CA GLU A 75 4.75 -4.81 -15.91
C GLU A 75 5.62 -5.38 -17.04
N VAL A 76 5.08 -5.41 -18.26
CA VAL A 76 5.79 -5.92 -19.44
C VAL A 76 6.14 -4.75 -20.34
N GLN A 77 7.43 -4.50 -20.54
CA GLN A 77 7.92 -3.47 -21.44
C GLN A 77 8.41 -4.10 -22.75
N ALA A 78 8.01 -3.50 -23.87
CA ALA A 78 8.50 -3.91 -25.19
C ALA A 78 9.96 -3.43 -25.35
N LYS A 79 10.85 -4.35 -25.69
CA LYS A 79 12.21 -3.98 -26.08
C LYS A 79 12.17 -3.35 -27.47
N VAL A 80 12.38 -2.04 -27.54
CA VAL A 80 12.71 -1.40 -28.82
C VAL A 80 14.11 -1.84 -29.20
N ALA A 81 14.22 -2.61 -30.29
CA ALA A 81 15.51 -2.91 -30.89
C ALA A 81 15.97 -1.63 -31.59
N GLU A 82 16.95 -0.95 -31.01
CA GLU A 82 17.68 0.12 -31.67
C GLU A 82 18.41 -0.51 -32.86
N ALA A 83 17.88 -0.29 -34.07
CA ALA A 83 18.57 -0.65 -35.28
C ALA A 83 19.77 0.29 -35.43
N GLU A 84 20.97 -0.25 -35.26
CA GLU A 84 22.22 0.47 -35.51
C GLU A 84 22.27 0.79 -37.01
N GLU A 85 21.98 2.04 -37.38
CA GLU A 85 22.18 2.55 -38.73
C GLU A 85 23.69 2.56 -39.00
N GLY A 86 24.17 1.52 -39.67
CA GLY A 86 25.51 1.49 -40.24
C GLY A 86 25.62 2.53 -41.35
N ASP A 87 26.33 3.62 -41.06
CA ASP A 87 26.81 4.60 -42.03
C ASP A 87 27.83 3.92 -42.94
N ASP A 88 27.36 3.38 -44.07
CA ASP A 88 28.19 2.89 -45.17
C ASP A 88 28.75 4.09 -45.93
N GLY A 89 29.86 4.61 -45.43
CA GLY A 89 30.66 5.61 -46.14
C GLY A 89 31.24 5.04 -47.44
N THR A 90 30.72 5.51 -48.56
CA THR A 90 31.34 5.40 -49.90
C THR A 90 31.79 6.78 -50.37
#